data_AF-A0A661IQC7-F1
#
_entry.id   AF-A0A661IQC7-F1
#
_cell.length_a   1.000
_cell.length_b   1.000
_cell.length_c   1.000
_cell.angle_alpha   90.00
_cell.angle_beta   90.00
_cell.angle_gamma   90.00
#
_symmetry.space_group_name_H-M   'P 1'
#
loop_
_entity.id
_entity.type
_entity.pdbx_description
1 polymer ?
#
loop_
_entity_poly.entity_id
_entity_poly.type
_entity_poly.pdbx_seq_one_letter_code
_entity_poly.pdbx_strand_id
1 'polypeptide(L)'
;MDHFEPGDIVICNDPYLGGQHLLDVQFFAPVFYKGELVAFVADIAHHLDLGGSVPGGVAGGLTEIYQEGLRIPFVKFFKAGKEDPEISSFIASNIRIPEKTLEDLRAQAATTLWGVRRVQALIEKYGLETFRRCTEMLLQYSEEKVRRALREIREGLYTGVDHLDDDGIGGEPVRVQVNVRISGGSMVVDFERTSRQTRGNVNCPWSCTLGGVYYTLVGAIDPTCPSTPGPSDRWR
;
A
#
# COMPACT_ATOMS: atom_id res chain seq x y z
N MET A 1 1.72 16.87 7.60
CA MET A 1 1.25 17.59 6.40
C MET A 1 -0.13 18.07 6.76
N ASP A 2 -0.27 19.36 7.03
CA ASP A 2 -1.28 19.82 8.00
C ASP A 2 -2.45 20.56 7.33
N HIS A 3 -2.42 20.67 6.00
CA HIS A 3 -3.46 21.35 5.21
C HIS A 3 -3.64 20.69 3.84
N PHE A 4 -4.89 20.37 3.49
CA PHE A 4 -5.30 19.86 2.19
C PHE A 4 -6.24 20.84 1.50
N GLU A 5 -6.12 20.95 0.18
CA GLU A 5 -7.02 21.74 -0.67
C GLU A 5 -7.63 20.86 -1.77
N PRO A 6 -8.83 21.20 -2.27
CA PRO A 6 -9.41 20.52 -3.42
C PRO A 6 -8.45 20.50 -4.62
N GLY A 7 -8.19 19.31 -5.16
CA GLY A 7 -7.28 19.12 -6.29
C GLY A 7 -5.82 18.89 -5.89
N ASP A 8 -5.49 18.86 -4.60
CA ASP A 8 -4.20 18.36 -4.15
C ASP A 8 -4.06 16.86 -4.45
N ILE A 9 -2.84 16.43 -4.78
CA ILE A 9 -2.47 15.01 -4.83
C ILE A 9 -1.14 14.86 -4.10
N VAL A 10 -1.11 13.99 -3.10
CA VAL A 10 0.10 13.60 -2.40
C VAL A 10 0.71 12.37 -3.06
N ILE A 11 2.01 12.38 -3.31
CA ILE A 11 2.81 11.26 -3.82
C ILE A 11 3.68 10.69 -2.69
N CYS A 12 3.87 9.37 -2.66
CA CYS A 12 4.83 8.68 -1.79
C CYS A 12 5.17 7.29 -2.36
N ASN A 13 6.42 6.86 -2.26
CA ASN A 13 6.81 5.46 -2.48
C ASN A 13 7.74 4.92 -1.37
N ASP A 14 8.05 5.74 -0.36
CA ASP A 14 9.02 5.39 0.67
C ASP A 14 8.54 4.15 1.48
N PRO A 15 9.27 3.03 1.47
CA PRO A 15 8.86 1.80 2.14
C PRO A 15 8.76 1.96 3.66
N TYR A 16 9.54 2.89 4.22
CA TYR A 16 9.51 3.20 5.66
C TYR A 16 8.31 4.10 6.05
N LEU A 17 7.57 4.61 5.07
CA LEU A 17 6.37 5.43 5.25
C LEU A 17 5.09 4.74 4.72
N GLY A 18 5.14 3.42 4.51
CA GLY A 18 3.99 2.62 4.07
C GLY A 18 4.08 2.09 2.64
N GLY A 19 5.15 2.40 1.90
CA GLY A 19 5.45 1.76 0.60
C GLY A 19 5.72 0.27 0.70
N GLN A 20 5.51 -0.46 -0.41
CA GLN A 20 5.87 -1.87 -0.51
C GLN A 20 7.30 -2.04 -1.00
N HIS A 21 7.63 -1.36 -2.09
CA HIS A 21 8.97 -1.17 -2.65
C HIS A 21 8.93 0.08 -3.53
N LEU A 22 10.08 0.53 -4.02
CA LEU A 22 10.17 1.87 -4.61
C LEU A 22 9.34 2.03 -5.88
N LEU A 23 9.20 1.00 -6.71
CA LEU A 23 8.48 1.12 -7.99
C LEU A 23 6.97 1.28 -7.83
N ASP A 24 6.41 0.92 -6.67
CA ASP A 24 5.00 1.11 -6.37
C ASP A 24 4.77 2.50 -5.78
N VAL A 25 4.32 3.42 -6.64
CA VAL A 25 4.08 4.82 -6.27
C VAL A 25 2.63 5.01 -5.87
N GLN A 26 2.42 5.59 -4.69
CA GLN A 26 1.12 5.82 -4.08
C GLN A 26 0.69 7.27 -4.20
N PHE A 27 -0.53 7.48 -4.66
CA PHE A 27 -1.19 8.78 -4.74
C PHE A 27 -2.35 8.85 -3.75
N PHE A 28 -2.51 9.99 -3.09
CA PHE A 28 -3.64 10.28 -2.21
C PHE A 28 -4.24 11.64 -2.54
N ALA A 29 -5.54 11.68 -2.82
CA ALA A 29 -6.26 12.92 -3.07
C ALA A 29 -7.42 13.11 -2.08
N PRO A 30 -7.54 14.30 -1.45
CA PRO A 30 -8.62 14.60 -0.53
C PRO A 30 -9.94 14.79 -1.29
N VAL A 31 -11.02 14.25 -0.74
CA VAL A 31 -12.38 14.48 -1.22
C VAL A 31 -13.06 15.50 -0.33
N PHE A 32 -13.36 16.67 -0.88
CA PHE A 32 -14.13 17.70 -0.18
C PHE A 32 -15.60 17.71 -0.60
N TYR A 33 -16.50 17.92 0.36
CA TYR A 33 -17.92 18.16 0.15
C TYR A 33 -18.38 19.31 1.04
N LYS A 34 -18.95 20.38 0.45
CA LYS A 34 -19.40 21.60 1.16
C LYS A 34 -18.34 22.20 2.11
N GLY A 35 -17.08 22.17 1.70
CA GLY A 35 -15.96 22.73 2.46
C GLY A 35 -15.35 21.77 3.51
N GLU A 36 -15.93 20.60 3.72
CA GLU A 36 -15.43 19.59 4.65
C GLU A 36 -14.66 18.49 3.92
N LEU A 37 -13.54 18.05 4.50
CA LEU A 37 -12.83 16.83 4.07
C LEU A 37 -13.63 15.61 4.52
N VAL A 38 -14.10 14.79 3.57
CA VAL A 38 -15.03 13.68 3.87
C VAL A 38 -14.48 12.29 3.55
N ALA A 39 -13.47 12.20 2.68
CA ALA A 39 -12.80 10.95 2.32
C ALA A 39 -11.45 11.22 1.67
N PHE A 40 -10.69 10.17 1.41
CA PHE A 40 -9.55 10.17 0.49
C PHE A 40 -9.79 9.16 -0.63
N VAL A 41 -9.25 9.47 -1.80
CA VAL A 41 -9.06 8.50 -2.88
C VAL A 41 -7.58 8.18 -2.92
N ALA A 42 -7.24 6.90 -2.91
CA ALA A 42 -5.88 6.41 -3.03
C ALA A 42 -5.73 5.59 -4.32
N ASP A 43 -4.56 5.67 -4.93
CA ASP A 43 -4.18 4.93 -6.13
C ASP A 43 -2.73 4.46 -5.99
N ILE A 44 -2.43 3.22 -6.39
CA ILE A 44 -1.07 2.67 -6.38
C ILE A 44 -0.82 2.08 -7.76
N ALA A 45 0.27 2.50 -8.39
CA ALA A 45 0.70 1.96 -9.68
C ALA A 45 2.18 1.60 -9.63
N HIS A 46 2.52 0.54 -10.34
CA HIS A 46 3.90 0.11 -10.53
C HIS A 46 4.51 0.83 -11.73
N HIS A 47 5.64 1.50 -11.50
CA HIS A 47 6.35 2.27 -12.52
C HIS A 47 7.59 1.53 -13.01
N LEU A 48 7.92 1.67 -14.29
CA LEU A 48 8.98 0.88 -14.91
C LEU A 48 10.39 1.23 -14.45
N ASP A 49 10.64 2.49 -14.07
CA ASP A 49 11.95 2.94 -13.62
C ASP A 49 11.79 4.13 -12.67
N LEU A 50 12.41 4.00 -11.50
CA LEU A 50 12.62 5.08 -10.54
C LEU A 50 14.10 5.22 -10.18
N GLY A 51 15.00 5.02 -11.15
CA GLY A 51 16.43 5.08 -10.93
C GLY A 51 17.01 3.81 -10.28
N GLY A 52 17.96 3.98 -9.36
CA GLY A 52 18.66 2.88 -8.70
C GLY A 52 19.85 2.34 -9.50
N SER A 53 20.42 1.22 -9.08
CA SER A 53 21.66 0.67 -9.65
C SER A 53 21.46 -0.04 -11.00
N VAL A 54 20.26 -0.54 -11.29
CA VAL A 54 19.93 -1.20 -12.56
C VAL A 54 18.66 -0.63 -13.20
N PRO A 55 18.49 -0.70 -14.53
CA PRO A 55 17.20 -0.47 -15.17
C PRO A 55 16.14 -1.42 -14.60
N GLY A 56 14.96 -0.89 -14.25
CA GLY A 56 13.87 -1.69 -13.69
C GLY A 56 13.90 -1.87 -12.17
N GLY A 57 14.86 -1.26 -11.46
CA GLY A 57 14.88 -1.15 -9.99
C GLY A 57 15.13 -2.43 -9.17
N VAL A 58 14.90 -3.61 -9.73
CA VAL A 58 15.03 -4.89 -9.02
C VAL A 58 16.32 -5.61 -9.46
N ALA A 59 17.34 -5.60 -8.61
CA ALA A 59 18.56 -6.40 -8.78
C ALA A 59 18.98 -7.06 -7.48
N GLY A 60 19.59 -8.24 -7.55
CA GLY A 60 20.37 -8.76 -6.44
C GLY A 60 21.65 -7.95 -6.24
N GLY A 61 22.27 -8.09 -5.08
CA GLY A 61 23.57 -7.49 -4.78
C GLY A 61 23.51 -6.13 -4.11
N LEU A 62 22.31 -5.57 -3.90
CA LEU A 62 22.13 -4.25 -3.30
C LEU A 62 22.09 -4.37 -1.79
N THR A 63 22.78 -3.47 -1.09
CA THR A 63 22.91 -3.49 0.38
C THR A 63 22.33 -2.25 1.05
N GLU A 64 21.92 -1.25 0.28
CA GLU A 64 21.37 -0.01 0.77
C GLU A 64 20.18 0.42 -0.09
N ILE A 65 19.11 0.90 0.55
CA ILE A 65 17.89 1.35 -0.16
C ILE A 65 18.15 2.46 -1.19
N TYR A 66 19.21 3.25 -1.01
CA TYR A 66 19.61 4.30 -1.95
C TYR A 66 20.10 3.74 -3.30
N GLN A 67 20.53 2.47 -3.31
CA GLN A 67 20.89 1.75 -4.53
C GLN A 67 19.66 1.21 -5.27
N GLU A 68 18.51 1.10 -4.59
CA GLU A 68 17.29 0.53 -5.18
C GLU A 68 16.50 1.56 -5.99
N GLY A 69 16.64 2.86 -5.70
CA GLY A 69 15.95 3.90 -6.46
C GLY A 69 15.64 5.17 -5.68
N LEU A 70 14.88 6.05 -6.35
CA LEU A 70 14.39 7.30 -5.80
C LEU A 70 13.35 7.04 -4.72
N ARG A 71 13.64 7.53 -3.51
CA ARG A 71 12.70 7.58 -2.40
C ARG A 71 11.99 8.92 -2.37
N ILE A 72 10.67 8.88 -2.51
CA ILE A 72 9.77 10.02 -2.50
C ILE A 72 9.00 9.97 -1.17
N PRO A 73 9.28 10.90 -0.23
CA PRO A 73 8.48 11.02 0.98
C PRO A 73 7.11 11.61 0.64
N PHE A 74 6.20 11.68 1.61
CA PHE A 74 4.92 12.36 1.43
C PHE A 74 5.11 13.84 1.06
N VAL A 75 4.87 14.16 -0.20
CA VAL A 75 4.89 15.54 -0.74
C VAL A 75 3.70 15.75 -1.68
N LYS A 76 3.27 17.00 -1.87
CA LYS A 76 2.22 17.32 -2.84
C LYS A 76 2.81 17.34 -4.24
N PHE A 77 2.37 16.41 -5.09
CA PHE A 77 2.70 16.38 -6.51
C PHE A 77 1.78 17.28 -7.33
N PHE A 78 0.51 17.37 -6.93
CA PHE A 78 -0.41 18.40 -7.44
C PHE A 78 -0.82 19.30 -6.28
N LYS A 79 -0.87 20.61 -6.54
CA LYS A 79 -1.33 21.65 -5.63
C LYS A 79 -2.52 22.36 -6.27
N ALA A 80 -3.70 22.26 -5.66
CA ALA A 80 -4.95 22.82 -6.18
C ALA A 80 -5.20 22.51 -7.68
N GLY A 81 -4.96 21.26 -8.09
CA GLY A 81 -5.18 20.77 -9.46
C GLY A 81 -4.07 21.09 -10.45
N LYS A 82 -2.95 21.67 -10.02
CA LYS A 82 -1.78 21.95 -10.86
C LYS A 82 -0.59 21.08 -10.45
N GLU A 83 0.02 20.41 -11.41
CA GLU A 83 1.28 19.68 -11.22
C GLU A 83 2.37 20.62 -10.70
N ASP A 84 3.15 20.15 -9.73
CA ASP A 84 4.32 20.86 -9.22
C ASP A 84 5.54 20.60 -10.11
N PRO A 85 6.01 21.58 -10.91
CA PRO A 85 7.11 21.37 -11.83
C PRO A 85 8.45 21.12 -11.11
N GLU A 86 8.60 21.56 -9.86
CA GLU A 86 9.83 21.32 -9.08
C GLU A 86 9.94 19.85 -8.69
N ILE A 87 8.83 19.24 -8.26
CA ILE A 87 8.76 17.81 -7.94
C ILE A 87 8.94 16.98 -9.21
N SER A 88 8.27 17.33 -10.31
CA SER A 88 8.45 16.64 -11.60
C SER A 88 9.90 16.72 -12.10
N SER A 89 10.54 17.87 -11.98
CA SER A 89 11.94 18.05 -12.38
C SER A 89 12.89 17.22 -11.51
N PHE A 90 12.62 17.14 -10.20
CA PHE A 90 13.40 16.34 -9.27
C PHE A 90 13.29 14.84 -9.60
N ILE A 91 12.07 14.35 -9.84
CA ILE A 91 11.83 12.96 -10.24
C ILE A 91 12.54 12.68 -11.57
N ALA A 92 12.31 13.50 -12.60
CA ALA A 92 12.89 13.31 -13.94
C ALA A 92 14.42 13.24 -13.94
N SER A 93 15.08 14.01 -13.07
CA SER A 93 16.54 14.07 -13.00
C SER A 93 17.18 12.84 -12.34
N ASN A 94 16.37 11.98 -11.71
CA ASN A 94 16.84 10.81 -10.96
C ASN A 94 16.44 9.48 -11.60
N ILE A 95 15.87 9.48 -12.81
CA ILE A 95 15.33 8.29 -13.48
C ILE A 95 15.80 8.18 -14.94
N ARG A 96 15.77 6.98 -15.51
CA ARG A 96 16.34 6.68 -16.84
C ARG A 96 15.40 7.02 -18.00
N ILE A 97 14.10 6.92 -17.78
CA ILE A 97 13.05 7.11 -18.81
C ILE A 97 12.06 8.20 -18.39
N PRO A 98 12.53 9.45 -18.18
CA PRO A 98 11.75 10.50 -17.53
C PRO A 98 10.47 10.88 -18.27
N GLU A 99 10.48 10.92 -19.60
CA GLU A 99 9.29 11.24 -20.39
C GLU A 99 8.16 10.25 -20.10
N LYS A 100 8.44 8.95 -20.22
CA LYS A 100 7.47 7.88 -20.00
C LYS A 100 6.99 7.82 -18.55
N THR A 101 7.91 7.81 -17.58
CA THR A 101 7.52 7.73 -16.17
C THR A 101 6.69 8.94 -15.74
N LEU A 102 7.03 10.16 -16.18
CA LEU A 102 6.21 11.33 -15.86
C LEU A 102 4.83 11.29 -16.53
N GLU A 103 4.71 10.76 -17.75
CA GLU A 103 3.42 10.54 -18.39
C GLU A 103 2.57 9.52 -17.63
N ASP A 104 3.16 8.42 -17.17
CA ASP A 104 2.48 7.42 -16.33
C ASP A 104 2.04 8.01 -14.98
N LEU A 105 2.87 8.83 -14.34
CA LEU A 105 2.51 9.56 -13.11
C LEU A 105 1.36 10.55 -13.34
N ARG A 106 1.33 11.26 -14.47
CA ARG A 106 0.20 12.14 -14.83
C ARG A 106 -1.07 11.36 -15.13
N ALA A 107 -0.95 10.18 -15.76
CA ALA A 107 -2.08 9.29 -15.96
C ALA A 107 -2.65 8.82 -14.62
N GLN A 108 -1.79 8.41 -13.67
CA GLN A 108 -2.17 8.06 -12.30
C GLN A 108 -2.82 9.25 -11.54
N ALA A 109 -2.33 10.48 -11.75
CA ALA A 109 -2.96 11.68 -11.18
C ALA A 109 -4.38 11.86 -11.72
N ALA A 110 -4.56 11.67 -13.03
CA ALA A 110 -5.86 11.79 -13.68
C ALA A 110 -6.87 10.74 -13.19
N THR A 111 -6.46 9.47 -13.02
CA THR A 111 -7.30 8.41 -12.45
C THR A 111 -7.68 8.71 -11.00
N THR A 112 -6.73 9.18 -10.20
CA THR A 112 -6.96 9.58 -8.80
C THR A 112 -8.00 10.71 -8.71
N LEU A 113 -7.84 11.78 -9.50
CA LEU A 113 -8.79 12.90 -9.54
C LEU A 113 -10.15 12.48 -10.10
N TRP A 114 -10.18 11.53 -11.04
CA TRP A 114 -11.43 10.95 -11.50
C TRP A 114 -12.16 10.22 -10.37
N GLY A 115 -11.44 9.44 -9.56
CA GLY A 115 -11.98 8.82 -8.35
C GLY A 115 -12.60 9.84 -7.40
N VAL A 116 -11.93 10.98 -7.16
CA VAL A 116 -12.47 12.07 -6.32
C VAL A 116 -13.82 12.55 -6.86
N ARG A 117 -13.92 12.81 -8.16
CA ARG A 117 -15.18 13.23 -8.80
C ARG A 117 -16.28 12.17 -8.67
N ARG A 118 -15.94 10.88 -8.76
CA ARG A 118 -16.90 9.78 -8.61
C ARG A 118 -17.43 9.68 -7.19
N VAL A 119 -16.58 9.85 -6.18
CA VAL A 119 -17.01 9.91 -4.77
C VAL A 119 -17.91 11.12 -4.53
N GLN A 120 -17.54 12.31 -5.01
CA GLN A 120 -18.37 13.51 -4.92
C GLN A 120 -19.75 13.30 -5.58
N ALA A 121 -19.80 12.68 -6.76
CA ALA A 121 -21.06 12.38 -7.44
C ALA A 121 -21.95 11.38 -6.65
N LEU A 122 -21.35 10.41 -5.96
CA LEU A 122 -22.10 9.51 -5.07
C LEU A 122 -22.68 10.26 -3.87
N ILE A 123 -21.89 11.14 -3.25
CA ILE A 123 -22.32 11.96 -2.11
C ILE A 123 -23.43 12.92 -2.54
N GLU A 124 -23.32 13.56 -3.71
CA GLU A 124 -24.35 14.47 -4.22
C GLU A 124 -25.66 13.74 -4.51
N LYS A 125 -25.58 12.52 -5.04
CA LYS A 125 -26.76 11.71 -5.38
C LYS A 125 -27.48 11.15 -4.15
N TYR A 126 -26.73 10.65 -3.16
CA TYR A 126 -27.29 9.87 -2.05
C TYR A 126 -27.20 10.55 -0.67
N GLY A 127 -26.49 11.67 -0.57
CA GLY A 127 -26.22 12.38 0.67
C GLY A 127 -24.98 11.85 1.40
N LEU A 128 -24.31 12.76 2.13
CA LEU A 128 -23.09 12.46 2.89
C LEU A 128 -23.31 11.44 4.01
N GLU A 129 -24.45 11.51 4.71
CA GLU A 129 -24.78 10.58 5.78
C GLU A 129 -24.93 9.15 5.25
N THR A 130 -25.66 8.98 4.14
CA THR A 130 -25.80 7.69 3.46
C THR A 130 -24.44 7.15 3.01
N PHE A 131 -23.59 8.00 2.42
CA PHE A 131 -22.24 7.61 2.02
C PHE A 131 -21.44 7.09 3.22
N ARG A 132 -21.35 7.86 4.32
CA ARG A 132 -20.64 7.46 5.55
C ARG A 132 -21.16 6.16 6.13
N ARG A 133 -22.50 6.00 6.20
CA ARG A 133 -23.13 4.78 6.70
C ARG A 133 -22.80 3.57 5.83
N CYS A 134 -22.86 3.71 4.50
CA CYS A 134 -22.51 2.63 3.58
C CYS A 134 -21.03 2.24 3.69
N THR A 135 -20.13 3.22 3.83
CA THR A 135 -18.70 2.96 4.08
C THR A 135 -18.49 2.16 5.36
N GLU A 136 -19.11 2.57 6.46
CA GLU A 136 -19.04 1.85 7.74
C GLU A 136 -19.61 0.43 7.62
N MET A 137 -20.76 0.27 6.96
CA MET A 137 -21.36 -1.05 6.73
C MET A 137 -20.46 -1.96 5.90
N LEU A 138 -19.72 -1.43 4.92
CA LEU A 138 -18.76 -2.22 4.14
C LEU A 138 -17.59 -2.72 5.00
N LEU A 139 -17.07 -1.87 5.90
CA LEU A 139 -16.01 -2.26 6.83
C LEU A 139 -16.49 -3.37 7.77
N GLN A 140 -17.67 -3.19 8.37
CA GLN A 140 -18.27 -4.18 9.27
C GLN A 140 -18.56 -5.50 8.55
N TYR A 141 -19.09 -5.42 7.32
CA TYR A 141 -19.40 -6.61 6.54
C TYR A 141 -18.15 -7.43 6.17
N SER A 142 -17.05 -6.78 5.79
CA SER A 142 -15.76 -7.46 5.58
C SER A 142 -15.26 -8.14 6.85
N GLU A 143 -15.30 -7.46 8.01
CA GLU A 143 -14.88 -8.06 9.29
C GLU A 143 -15.73 -9.27 9.65
N GLU A 144 -17.05 -9.17 9.54
CA GLU A 144 -17.97 -10.26 9.86
C GLU A 144 -17.76 -11.48 8.97
N LYS A 145 -17.52 -11.26 7.67
CA LYS A 145 -17.17 -12.34 6.73
C LYS A 145 -15.89 -13.05 7.14
N VAL A 146 -14.83 -12.30 7.41
CA VAL A 146 -13.53 -12.85 7.84
C VAL A 146 -13.70 -13.64 9.15
N ARG A 147 -14.35 -13.06 10.16
CA ARG A 147 -14.57 -13.72 11.45
C ARG A 147 -15.40 -14.99 11.32
N ARG A 148 -16.41 -15.00 10.45
CA ARG A 148 -17.23 -16.20 10.20
C ARG A 148 -16.38 -17.31 9.61
N ALA A 149 -15.57 -17.01 8.58
CA ALA A 149 -14.70 -18.02 7.99
C ALA A 149 -13.64 -18.51 9.00
N LEU A 150 -13.08 -17.63 9.83
CA LEU A 150 -12.14 -18.04 10.89
C LEU A 150 -12.77 -18.98 11.92
N ARG A 151 -14.09 -18.90 12.18
CA ARG A 151 -14.80 -19.84 13.08
C ARG A 151 -14.98 -21.23 12.49
N GLU A 152 -14.88 -21.37 11.17
CA GLU A 152 -14.98 -22.66 10.47
C GLU A 152 -13.63 -23.41 10.50
N ILE A 153 -12.54 -22.68 10.72
CA ILE A 153 -11.21 -23.26 10.89
C ILE A 153 -11.09 -23.81 12.31
N ARG A 154 -10.51 -25.01 12.43
CA ARG A 154 -10.23 -25.62 13.73
C ARG A 154 -9.33 -24.68 14.55
N GLU A 155 -9.67 -24.47 15.82
CA GLU A 155 -8.81 -23.68 16.69
C GLU A 155 -7.45 -24.37 16.91
N GLY A 156 -6.39 -23.57 16.97
CA GLY A 156 -5.05 -24.10 17.14
C GLY A 156 -3.94 -23.11 16.78
N LEU A 157 -2.72 -23.61 16.89
CA LEU A 157 -1.51 -22.95 16.42
C LEU A 157 -1.01 -23.66 15.17
N TYR A 158 -0.90 -22.93 14.09
CA TYR A 158 -0.40 -23.38 12.80
C TYR A 158 0.95 -22.72 12.54
N THR A 159 1.93 -23.48 12.06
CA THR A 159 3.28 -22.95 11.78
C THR A 159 3.66 -23.30 10.36
N GLY A 160 4.03 -22.27 9.58
CA GLY A 160 4.67 -22.38 8.28
C GLY A 160 6.12 -21.94 8.37
N VAL A 161 7.02 -22.69 7.73
CA VAL A 161 8.45 -22.36 7.64
C VAL A 161 8.87 -22.53 6.20
N ASP A 162 9.49 -21.50 5.64
CA ASP A 162 10.09 -21.54 4.32
C ASP A 162 11.43 -20.79 4.32
N HIS A 163 12.18 -20.88 3.23
CA HIS A 163 13.48 -20.24 3.08
C HIS A 163 13.62 -19.62 1.69
N LEU A 164 14.24 -18.45 1.65
CA LEU A 164 14.84 -17.91 0.43
C LEU A 164 16.25 -18.49 0.28
N ASP A 165 16.72 -18.66 -0.96
CA ASP A 165 18.04 -19.23 -1.24
C ASP A 165 19.18 -18.39 -0.61
N ASP A 166 19.10 -17.06 -0.70
CA ASP A 166 19.96 -16.09 -0.01
C ASP A 166 19.30 -14.69 0.05
N ASP A 167 20.02 -13.68 0.51
CA ASP A 167 19.54 -12.29 0.64
C ASP A 167 19.87 -11.39 -0.57
N GLY A 168 20.30 -11.97 -1.68
CA GLY A 168 20.70 -11.29 -2.91
C GLY A 168 22.20 -11.01 -3.03
N ILE A 169 22.99 -11.18 -1.96
CA ILE A 169 24.47 -11.05 -2.00
C ILE A 169 25.19 -12.39 -1.78
N GLY A 170 24.45 -13.50 -1.86
CA GLY A 170 24.92 -14.84 -1.50
C GLY A 170 24.98 -15.07 0.01
N GLY A 171 25.12 -16.33 0.42
CA GLY A 171 25.25 -16.69 1.83
C GLY A 171 24.35 -17.87 2.20
N GLU A 172 23.96 -17.90 3.47
CA GLU A 172 23.04 -18.92 3.99
C GLU A 172 21.57 -18.57 3.66
N PRO A 173 20.70 -19.57 3.51
CA PRO A 173 19.28 -19.35 3.27
C PRO A 173 18.61 -18.44 4.29
N VAL A 174 17.75 -17.53 3.82
CA VAL A 174 17.01 -16.60 4.69
C VAL A 174 15.70 -17.26 5.10
N ARG A 175 15.61 -17.63 6.37
CA ARG A 175 14.45 -18.30 6.95
C ARG A 175 13.28 -17.34 7.16
N VAL A 176 12.09 -17.75 6.74
CA VAL A 176 10.81 -17.10 7.04
C VAL A 176 9.94 -18.09 7.82
N GLN A 177 9.51 -17.72 9.03
CA GLN A 177 8.55 -18.49 9.80
C GLN A 177 7.37 -17.63 10.19
N VAL A 178 6.18 -18.15 9.92
CA VAL A 178 4.90 -17.56 10.32
C VAL A 178 4.20 -18.52 11.26
N ASN A 179 3.80 -18.01 12.42
CA ASN A 179 2.91 -18.71 13.33
C ASN A 179 1.54 -18.03 13.30
N VAL A 180 0.50 -18.83 13.10
CA VAL A 180 -0.88 -18.37 13.01
C VAL A 180 -1.69 -19.05 14.10
N ARG A 181 -2.15 -18.28 15.08
CA ARG A 181 -3.03 -18.76 16.14
C ARG A 181 -4.46 -18.38 15.82
N ILE A 182 -5.34 -19.37 15.74
CA ILE A 182 -6.77 -19.18 15.50
C ILE A 182 -7.55 -19.57 16.75
N SER A 183 -8.40 -18.65 17.23
CA SER A 183 -9.30 -18.89 18.36
C SER A 183 -10.47 -17.90 18.33
N GLY A 184 -11.69 -18.37 18.59
CA GLY A 184 -12.87 -17.52 18.78
C GLY A 184 -13.26 -16.67 17.55
N GLY A 185 -12.89 -17.09 16.34
CA GLY A 185 -13.07 -16.27 15.13
C GLY A 185 -12.09 -15.09 15.03
N SER A 186 -10.96 -15.18 15.73
CA SER A 186 -9.84 -14.23 15.66
C SER A 186 -8.57 -14.96 15.27
N MET A 187 -7.65 -14.23 14.66
CA MET A 187 -6.36 -14.72 14.19
C MET A 187 -5.26 -13.80 14.70
N VAL A 188 -4.21 -14.39 15.26
CA VAL A 188 -2.95 -13.69 15.59
C VAL A 188 -1.86 -14.28 14.72
N VAL A 189 -1.13 -13.41 14.02
CA VAL A 189 -0.02 -13.79 13.14
C VAL A 189 1.26 -13.21 13.71
N ASP A 190 2.24 -14.07 13.99
CA ASP A 190 3.56 -13.65 14.45
C ASP A 190 4.68 -14.20 13.57
N PHE A 191 5.77 -13.44 13.49
CA PHE A 191 6.97 -13.74 12.71
C PHE A 191 8.21 -13.89 13.61
N GLU A 192 8.05 -14.19 14.91
CA GLU A 192 9.12 -14.13 15.92
C GLU A 192 10.37 -14.95 15.58
N ARG A 193 10.21 -16.03 14.80
CA ARG A 193 11.30 -16.92 14.38
C ARG A 193 11.75 -16.73 12.93
N THR A 194 11.28 -15.68 12.26
CA THR A 194 11.83 -15.25 10.97
C THR A 194 13.24 -14.69 11.18
N SER A 195 14.12 -14.86 10.19
CA SER A 195 15.44 -14.25 10.19
C SER A 195 15.37 -12.74 10.44
N ARG A 196 16.42 -12.18 11.04
CA ARG A 196 16.55 -10.73 11.17
C ARG A 196 16.70 -10.09 9.78
N GLN A 197 16.47 -8.78 9.72
CA GLN A 197 16.75 -7.96 8.56
C GLN A 197 18.13 -8.32 7.98
N THR A 198 18.16 -8.61 6.68
CA THR A 198 19.35 -9.03 5.96
C THR A 198 20.15 -7.83 5.50
N ARG A 199 21.41 -8.06 5.11
CA ARG A 199 22.22 -6.98 4.52
C ARG A 199 21.85 -6.75 3.07
N GLY A 200 21.58 -7.80 2.31
CA GLY A 200 21.09 -7.67 0.94
C GLY A 200 19.63 -7.18 0.87
N ASN A 201 19.16 -6.86 -0.32
CA ASN A 201 17.90 -6.14 -0.57
C ASN A 201 16.64 -7.01 -0.55
N VAL A 202 16.70 -8.19 0.06
CA VAL A 202 15.53 -9.04 0.28
C VAL A 202 14.96 -8.80 1.68
N ASN A 203 14.47 -7.58 1.91
CA ASN A 203 13.82 -7.16 3.15
C ASN A 203 12.37 -6.75 2.88
N CYS A 204 11.48 -7.02 3.84
CA CYS A 204 10.05 -6.74 3.71
C CYS A 204 9.61 -5.64 4.70
N PRO A 205 9.14 -4.47 4.23
CA PRO A 205 8.55 -3.46 5.11
C PRO A 205 7.30 -3.97 5.83
N TRP A 206 6.96 -3.32 6.95
CA TRP A 206 5.78 -3.68 7.75
C TRP A 206 4.47 -3.63 6.96
N SER A 207 4.26 -2.56 6.18
CA SER A 207 3.09 -2.39 5.30
C SER A 207 2.94 -3.55 4.31
N CYS A 208 4.05 -3.99 3.71
CA CYS A 208 4.09 -5.12 2.79
C CYS A 208 3.77 -6.44 3.51
N THR A 209 4.35 -6.65 4.70
CA THR A 209 4.08 -7.84 5.53
C THR A 209 2.59 -7.93 5.90
N LEU A 210 2.00 -6.84 6.39
CA LEU A 210 0.59 -6.76 6.75
C LEU A 210 -0.31 -6.98 5.53
N GLY A 211 0.01 -6.33 4.40
CA GLY A 211 -0.71 -6.50 3.14
C GLY A 211 -0.68 -7.95 2.63
N GLY A 212 0.48 -8.61 2.73
CA GLY A 212 0.65 -10.02 2.40
C GLY A 212 -0.23 -10.93 3.25
N VAL A 213 -0.22 -10.75 4.57
CA VAL A 213 -1.10 -11.51 5.49
C VAL A 213 -2.57 -11.31 5.13
N TYR A 214 -3.00 -10.06 4.91
CA TYR A 214 -4.38 -9.76 4.56
C TYR A 214 -4.79 -10.38 3.22
N TYR A 215 -3.94 -10.23 2.18
CA TYR A 215 -4.17 -10.79 0.86
C TYR A 215 -4.30 -12.32 0.91
N THR A 216 -3.38 -13.00 1.60
CA THR A 216 -3.42 -14.46 1.78
C THR A 216 -4.65 -14.89 2.55
N LEU A 217 -5.01 -14.19 3.64
CA LEU A 217 -6.19 -14.49 4.43
C LEU A 217 -7.46 -14.41 3.59
N VAL A 218 -7.71 -13.28 2.94
CA VAL A 218 -8.92 -13.07 2.12
C VAL A 218 -8.97 -14.05 0.95
N GLY A 219 -7.84 -14.26 0.25
CA GLY A 219 -7.75 -15.20 -0.85
C GLY A 219 -8.03 -16.65 -0.43
N ALA A 220 -7.61 -17.05 0.77
CA ALA A 220 -7.83 -18.40 1.29
C ALA A 220 -9.26 -18.63 1.80
N ILE A 221 -9.90 -17.62 2.40
CA ILE A 221 -11.19 -17.80 3.09
C ILE A 221 -12.41 -17.41 2.25
N ASP A 222 -12.33 -16.31 1.50
CA ASP A 222 -13.46 -15.79 0.72
C ASP A 222 -12.97 -14.75 -0.31
N PRO A 223 -12.68 -15.18 -1.56
CA PRO A 223 -12.24 -14.27 -2.61
C PRO A 223 -13.32 -13.26 -3.05
N THR A 224 -14.55 -13.37 -2.52
CA THR A 224 -15.65 -12.41 -2.74
C THR A 224 -15.81 -11.41 -1.59
N CYS A 225 -14.98 -11.49 -0.55
CA CYS A 225 -14.96 -10.51 0.53
C CYS A 225 -14.58 -9.13 -0.05
N PRO A 226 -15.28 -8.03 0.28
CA PRO A 226 -14.83 -6.71 -0.12
C PRO A 226 -13.43 -6.43 0.42
N SER A 227 -12.56 -5.90 -0.43
CA SER A 227 -11.16 -5.56 -0.11
C SER A 227 -11.09 -4.32 0.79
N THR A 228 -11.50 -4.46 2.05
CA THR A 228 -11.44 -3.40 3.06
C THR A 228 -10.77 -3.93 4.32
N PRO A 229 -9.98 -3.11 5.05
CA PRO A 229 -9.29 -3.57 6.24
C PRO A 229 -10.26 -3.94 7.39
N GLY A 230 -11.57 -3.84 7.23
CA GLY A 230 -12.50 -3.82 8.36
C GLY A 230 -12.22 -2.62 9.28
N PRO A 231 -12.79 -2.59 10.48
CA PRO A 231 -12.56 -1.52 11.44
C PRO A 231 -11.08 -1.43 11.87
N SER A 232 -10.53 -0.21 11.83
CA SER A 232 -9.10 0.06 11.99
C SER A 232 -8.57 -0.12 13.41
N ASP A 233 -9.43 -0.19 14.42
CA ASP A 233 -9.12 -0.27 15.85
C ASP A 233 -8.66 -1.67 16.32
N ARG A 234 -8.68 -2.67 15.42
CA ARG A 234 -8.54 -4.09 15.78
C ARG A 234 -7.33 -4.79 15.19
N TRP A 235 -6.56 -4.10 14.36
CA TRP A 235 -5.24 -4.55 13.92
C TRP A 235 -4.24 -4.18 15.01
N ARG A 236 -3.74 -5.18 15.74
CA ARG A 236 -2.65 -5.04 16.70
C ARG A 236 -1.53 -5.99 16.34
#